data_AF-A0A4V3UXZ1-F1
#
_entry.id   AF-A0A4V3UXZ1-F1
#
_cell.length_a   1.000
_cell.length_b   1.000
_cell.length_c   1.000
_cell.angle_alpha   90.00
_cell.angle_beta   90.00
_cell.angle_gamma   90.00
#
_symmetry.space_group_name_H-M   'P 1'
#
loop_
_entity.id
_entity.type
_entity.pdbx_description
1 polymer ?
#
loop_
_entity_poly.entity_id
_entity_poly.type
_entity_poly.pdbx_seq_one_letter_code
_entity_poly.pdbx_strand_id
1 'polypeptide(L)'
;MSTHTDEDGNVIAVYDDGDLGVYRHEGQGDEAKTNLEESYTSENTSAGGEKMGESLHSLSFANQNLYHSTGEVTAGDIKIDYESTELTEKVESITSKDPSAFEYVQKAGTRGEWDLKSKIKNGSLLYGKYASPRDAGNFAAGVVAENSGMEPVVQFGYGAYNLTGNSKVKTGLLTVGVGFFTIANPILGTGTALLISKYGEDKLTQRSIDIGKSHARNNQ
;
A
#
# COMPACT_ATOMS: atom_id res chain seq x y z
N MET A 1 -10.56 9.71 -5.82
CA MET A 1 -10.53 8.45 -6.55
C MET A 1 -11.48 7.43 -5.98
N SER A 2 -12.60 7.25 -6.67
CA SER A 2 -13.50 6.13 -6.50
C SER A 2 -12.85 4.83 -7.01
N THR A 3 -13.20 3.72 -6.36
CA THR A 3 -12.88 2.36 -6.81
C THR A 3 -14.16 1.66 -7.18
N HIS A 4 -14.19 1.06 -8.36
CA HIS A 4 -15.36 0.37 -8.88
C HIS A 4 -15.04 -1.10 -9.09
N THR A 5 -15.99 -1.94 -8.72
CA THR A 5 -15.90 -3.38 -8.88
C THR A 5 -17.11 -3.93 -9.61
N ASP A 6 -16.95 -5.11 -10.18
CA ASP A 6 -18.08 -5.93 -10.59
C ASP A 6 -18.78 -6.58 -9.39
N GLU A 7 -19.82 -7.38 -9.64
CA GLU A 7 -20.65 -7.97 -8.57
C GLU A 7 -19.88 -8.97 -7.70
N ASP A 8 -18.83 -9.57 -8.27
CA ASP A 8 -17.93 -10.48 -7.58
C ASP A 8 -16.82 -9.74 -6.80
N GLY A 9 -16.75 -8.42 -6.91
CA GLY A 9 -15.73 -7.61 -6.24
C GLY A 9 -14.40 -7.51 -6.99
N ASN A 10 -14.30 -7.97 -8.25
CA ASN A 10 -13.13 -7.71 -9.07
C ASN A 10 -13.07 -6.22 -9.39
N VAL A 11 -11.93 -5.58 -9.18
CA VAL A 11 -11.76 -4.16 -9.48
C VAL A 11 -11.73 -3.96 -11.00
N ILE A 12 -12.71 -3.22 -11.52
CA ILE A 12 -12.89 -2.97 -12.95
C ILE A 12 -12.46 -1.55 -13.37
N ALA A 13 -12.51 -0.59 -12.44
CA ALA A 13 -12.05 0.77 -12.68
C ALA A 13 -11.61 1.48 -11.38
N VAL A 14 -10.70 2.44 -11.55
CA VAL A 14 -10.32 3.42 -10.53
C VAL A 14 -10.25 4.77 -11.23
N TYR A 15 -11.02 5.76 -10.77
CA TYR A 15 -11.06 7.10 -11.37
C TYR A 15 -10.42 8.13 -10.45
N ASP A 16 -9.81 9.20 -10.95
CA ASP A 16 -9.30 10.31 -10.11
C ASP A 16 -10.27 11.49 -10.01
N ASP A 17 -11.22 11.35 -9.10
CA ASP A 17 -12.41 12.20 -8.96
C ASP A 17 -12.59 12.79 -7.55
N GLY A 18 -11.60 12.62 -6.67
CA GLY A 18 -11.69 13.09 -5.27
C GLY A 18 -12.63 12.28 -4.35
N ASP A 19 -13.44 11.36 -4.86
CA ASP A 19 -14.23 10.42 -4.05
C ASP A 19 -13.30 9.36 -3.41
N LEU A 20 -13.63 8.73 -2.29
CA LEU A 20 -12.90 7.56 -1.79
C LEU A 20 -13.78 6.30 -1.78
N GLY A 21 -15.02 6.41 -2.24
CA GLY A 21 -15.99 5.34 -2.26
C GLY A 21 -15.51 4.11 -3.01
N VAL A 22 -15.89 2.95 -2.47
CA VAL A 22 -15.81 1.66 -3.14
C VAL A 22 -17.23 1.28 -3.55
N TYR A 23 -17.47 1.16 -4.85
CA TYR A 23 -18.80 0.93 -5.42
C TYR A 23 -18.87 -0.40 -6.15
N ARG A 24 -19.86 -1.23 -5.79
CA ARG A 24 -20.15 -2.50 -6.45
C ARG A 24 -21.21 -2.31 -7.52
N HIS A 25 -20.93 -2.81 -8.71
CA HIS A 25 -21.83 -2.76 -9.87
C HIS A 25 -22.40 -4.15 -10.16
N GLU A 26 -23.64 -4.19 -10.65
CA GLU A 26 -24.24 -5.45 -11.13
C GLU A 26 -23.56 -5.91 -12.44
N GLY A 27 -23.54 -7.24 -12.66
CA GLY A 27 -22.86 -7.86 -13.79
C GLY A 27 -21.39 -8.16 -13.53
N GLN A 28 -20.75 -8.89 -14.46
CA GLN A 28 -19.38 -9.39 -14.31
C GLN A 28 -18.45 -8.78 -15.35
N GLY A 29 -17.21 -8.45 -14.94
CA GLY A 29 -16.14 -8.02 -15.84
C GLY A 29 -16.53 -6.87 -16.79
N ASP A 30 -16.45 -7.11 -18.10
CA ASP A 30 -16.66 -6.11 -19.14
C ASP A 30 -18.10 -5.57 -19.20
N GLU A 31 -19.10 -6.36 -18.80
CA GLU A 31 -20.50 -5.90 -18.75
C GLU A 31 -20.66 -4.80 -17.70
N ALA A 32 -20.22 -5.08 -16.46
CA ALA A 32 -20.24 -4.10 -15.37
C ALA A 32 -19.43 -2.86 -15.74
N LYS A 33 -18.27 -3.05 -16.39
CA LYS A 33 -17.41 -1.94 -16.83
C LYS A 33 -18.08 -1.06 -17.89
N THR A 34 -18.76 -1.65 -18.87
CA THR A 34 -19.48 -0.89 -19.90
C THR A 34 -20.61 -0.06 -19.29
N ASN A 35 -21.42 -0.65 -18.41
CA ASN A 35 -22.51 0.03 -17.73
C ASN A 35 -22.01 1.19 -16.85
N LEU A 36 -20.89 0.96 -16.16
CA LEU A 36 -20.17 1.97 -15.38
C LEU A 36 -19.74 3.14 -16.28
N GLU A 37 -19.05 2.88 -17.39
CA GLU A 37 -18.54 3.91 -18.30
C GLU A 37 -19.66 4.74 -18.94
N GLU A 38 -20.83 4.16 -19.20
CA GLU A 38 -22.01 4.88 -19.71
C GLU A 38 -22.65 5.81 -18.66
N SER A 39 -22.54 5.47 -17.38
CA SER A 39 -23.23 6.17 -16.28
C SER A 39 -22.33 7.14 -15.51
N TYR A 40 -21.02 6.96 -15.59
CA TYR A 40 -20.03 7.71 -14.81
C TYR A 40 -19.90 9.16 -15.33
N THR A 41 -19.95 10.10 -14.39
CA THR A 41 -19.61 11.52 -14.65
C THR A 41 -18.91 12.11 -13.43
N SER A 42 -18.26 13.27 -13.57
CA SER A 42 -17.66 13.98 -12.43
C SER A 42 -18.67 14.42 -11.36
N GLU A 43 -19.95 14.44 -11.70
CA GLU A 43 -21.06 14.78 -10.79
C GLU A 43 -21.77 13.53 -10.25
N ASN A 44 -21.49 12.36 -10.82
CA ASN A 44 -22.03 11.05 -10.47
C ASN A 44 -20.91 10.00 -10.36
N THR A 45 -20.04 10.19 -9.37
CA THR A 45 -18.87 9.32 -9.16
C THR A 45 -19.23 7.89 -8.78
N SER A 46 -20.40 7.66 -8.17
CA SER A 46 -20.90 6.30 -7.89
C SER A 46 -21.30 5.53 -9.14
N ALA A 47 -21.69 6.24 -10.20
CA ALA A 47 -22.22 5.69 -11.44
C ALA A 47 -23.34 4.66 -11.25
N GLY A 48 -24.17 4.82 -10.21
CA GLY A 48 -25.26 3.89 -9.89
C GLY A 48 -24.84 2.64 -9.10
N GLY A 49 -23.57 2.51 -8.73
CA GLY A 49 -23.09 1.39 -7.93
C GLY A 49 -23.47 1.48 -6.45
N GLU A 50 -23.59 0.32 -5.80
CA GLU A 50 -23.84 0.20 -4.37
C GLU A 50 -22.58 0.58 -3.59
N LYS A 51 -22.67 1.54 -2.66
CA LYS A 51 -21.53 1.94 -1.84
C LYS A 51 -21.23 0.86 -0.79
N MET A 52 -20.11 0.17 -0.96
CA MET A 52 -19.63 -0.87 -0.04
C MET A 52 -18.80 -0.32 1.11
N GLY A 53 -18.24 0.88 0.95
CA GLY A 53 -17.40 1.54 1.93
C GLY A 53 -16.46 2.56 1.28
N GLU A 54 -15.27 2.72 1.84
CA GLU A 54 -14.26 3.66 1.35
C GLU A 54 -12.89 3.00 1.31
N SER A 55 -12.09 3.34 0.30
CA SER A 55 -10.70 2.94 0.17
C SER A 55 -9.82 3.62 1.23
N LEU A 56 -8.70 2.99 1.60
CA LEU A 56 -7.73 3.53 2.55
C LEU A 56 -7.17 4.87 2.04
N HIS A 57 -6.87 4.92 0.75
CA HIS A 57 -6.56 6.15 0.04
C HIS A 57 -6.91 6.00 -1.44
N SER A 58 -6.90 7.14 -2.14
CA SER A 58 -7.37 7.25 -3.52
C SER A 58 -6.77 6.22 -4.49
N LEU A 59 -5.52 5.81 -4.30
CA LEU A 59 -4.84 4.88 -5.20
C LEU A 59 -4.75 3.42 -4.69
N SER A 60 -5.54 3.02 -3.69
CA SER A 60 -5.37 1.72 -3.02
C SER A 60 -5.50 0.51 -3.95
N PHE A 61 -6.31 0.64 -4.99
CA PHE A 61 -6.59 -0.42 -5.95
C PHE A 61 -6.09 -0.10 -7.37
N ALA A 62 -5.21 0.88 -7.52
CA ALA A 62 -4.62 1.21 -8.81
C ALA A 62 -3.51 0.22 -9.21
N ASN A 63 -3.30 0.05 -10.51
CA ASN A 63 -2.16 -0.69 -11.06
C ASN A 63 -0.86 0.05 -10.75
N GLN A 64 -0.21 -0.36 -9.67
CA GLN A 64 0.97 0.35 -9.18
C GLN A 64 2.17 0.26 -10.13
N ASN A 65 2.30 -0.84 -10.88
CA ASN A 65 3.43 -0.99 -11.80
C ASN A 65 3.27 -0.04 -13.00
N LEU A 66 2.05 0.07 -13.53
CA LEU A 66 1.75 1.00 -14.62
C LEU A 66 1.93 2.45 -14.14
N TYR A 67 1.29 2.80 -13.01
CA TYR A 67 1.38 4.13 -12.42
C TYR A 67 2.83 4.57 -12.20
N HIS A 68 3.68 3.67 -11.70
CA HIS A 68 5.09 3.95 -11.50
C HIS A 68 5.82 4.29 -12.82
N SER A 69 5.48 3.59 -13.91
CA SER A 69 6.16 3.72 -15.20
C SER A 69 5.63 4.87 -16.07
N THR A 70 4.35 5.21 -15.97
CA THR A 70 3.68 6.14 -16.89
C THR A 70 2.96 7.30 -16.19
N GLY A 71 2.70 7.19 -14.89
CA GLY A 71 1.81 8.09 -14.15
C GLY A 71 0.32 7.84 -14.42
N GLU A 72 -0.02 6.83 -15.22
CA GLU A 72 -1.40 6.50 -15.58
C GLU A 72 -2.09 5.71 -14.47
N VAL A 73 -3.34 6.08 -14.17
CA VAL A 73 -4.17 5.40 -13.19
C VAL A 73 -5.10 4.44 -13.92
N THR A 74 -4.92 3.15 -13.67
CA THR A 74 -5.82 2.08 -14.13
C THR A 74 -6.13 1.14 -12.98
N ALA A 75 -7.19 0.35 -13.11
CA ALA A 75 -7.50 -0.70 -12.14
C ALA A 75 -6.35 -1.71 -12.02
N GLY A 76 -6.01 -2.07 -10.78
CA GLY A 76 -5.16 -3.22 -10.50
C GLY A 76 -5.91 -4.52 -10.71
N ASP A 77 -5.18 -5.58 -11.05
CA ASP A 77 -5.72 -6.94 -11.09
C ASP A 77 -5.86 -7.48 -9.66
N ILE A 78 -6.98 -7.15 -9.03
CA ILE A 78 -7.28 -7.49 -7.63
C ILE A 78 -8.79 -7.57 -7.40
N LYS A 79 -9.19 -8.47 -6.51
CA LYS A 79 -10.55 -8.62 -6.00
C LYS A 79 -10.64 -8.05 -4.58
N ILE A 80 -11.75 -7.43 -4.23
CA ILE A 80 -12.08 -7.01 -2.86
C ILE A 80 -13.02 -8.04 -2.24
N ASP A 81 -12.65 -8.52 -1.06
CA ASP A 81 -13.54 -9.29 -0.19
C ASP A 81 -14.16 -8.34 0.84
N TYR A 82 -15.43 -8.01 0.65
CA TYR A 82 -16.13 -6.98 1.44
C TYR A 82 -16.35 -7.37 2.89
N GLU A 83 -16.41 -8.68 3.19
CA GLU A 83 -16.72 -9.19 4.52
C GLU A 83 -15.44 -9.52 5.32
N SER A 84 -14.28 -9.50 4.67
CA SER A 84 -13.02 -9.91 5.28
C SER A 84 -12.29 -8.79 6.01
N THR A 85 -11.81 -9.10 7.20
CA THR A 85 -10.90 -8.30 8.03
C THR A 85 -9.45 -8.82 8.00
N GLU A 86 -9.12 -9.71 7.06
CA GLU A 86 -7.82 -10.39 7.02
C GLU A 86 -6.65 -9.40 7.03
N LEU A 87 -6.75 -8.28 6.31
CA LEU A 87 -5.68 -7.27 6.31
C LEU A 87 -5.46 -6.63 7.68
N THR A 88 -6.51 -6.28 8.43
CA THR A 88 -6.38 -5.82 9.82
C THR A 88 -5.69 -6.87 10.68
N GLU A 89 -6.18 -8.11 10.67
CA GLU A 89 -5.63 -9.19 11.49
C GLU A 89 -4.14 -9.43 11.20
N LYS A 90 -3.75 -9.36 9.92
CA LYS A 90 -2.36 -9.53 9.51
C LYS A 90 -1.49 -8.37 9.95
N VAL A 91 -1.94 -7.13 9.78
CA VAL A 91 -1.23 -5.95 10.26
C VAL A 91 -1.04 -6.02 11.77
N GLU A 92 -2.10 -6.31 12.54
CA GLU A 92 -2.03 -6.48 13.99
C GLU A 92 -1.07 -7.60 14.40
N SER A 93 -1.09 -8.74 13.69
CA SER A 93 -0.18 -9.85 13.98
C SER A 93 1.31 -9.51 13.77
N ILE A 94 1.60 -8.46 12.99
CA ILE A 94 2.95 -7.95 12.78
C ILE A 94 3.28 -6.88 13.81
N THR A 95 2.42 -5.87 13.96
CA THR A 95 2.69 -4.69 14.78
C THR A 95 2.62 -4.99 16.28
N SER A 96 1.78 -5.94 16.72
CA SER A 96 1.72 -6.39 18.12
C SER A 96 2.97 -7.12 18.60
N LYS A 97 3.82 -7.61 17.68
CA LYS A 97 5.13 -8.20 18.02
C LYS A 97 6.17 -7.15 18.39
N ASP A 98 5.85 -5.86 18.19
CA ASP A 98 6.76 -4.72 18.37
C ASP A 98 8.14 -4.95 17.73
N PRO A 99 8.20 -5.28 16.41
CA PRO A 99 9.46 -5.62 15.78
C PRO A 99 10.32 -4.37 15.60
N SER A 100 11.64 -4.56 15.67
CA SER A 100 12.55 -3.50 15.22
C SER A 100 12.36 -3.20 13.73
N ALA A 101 12.66 -1.97 13.31
CA ALA A 101 12.69 -1.58 11.89
C ALA A 101 13.51 -2.54 11.02
N PHE A 102 14.64 -3.03 11.55
CA PHE A 102 15.51 -3.97 10.85
C PHE A 102 14.87 -5.36 10.68
N GLU A 103 14.25 -5.89 11.74
CA GLU A 103 13.52 -7.16 11.67
C GLU A 103 12.39 -7.06 10.65
N TYR A 104 11.64 -5.96 10.68
CA TYR A 104 10.56 -5.72 9.73
C TYR A 104 11.03 -5.74 8.29
N VAL A 105 12.07 -4.98 7.94
CA VAL A 105 12.61 -4.96 6.57
C VAL A 105 13.06 -6.34 6.10
N GLN A 106 13.68 -7.14 6.98
CA GLN A 106 14.09 -8.51 6.64
C GLN A 106 12.90 -9.43 6.36
N LYS A 107 11.85 -9.36 7.18
CA LYS A 107 10.68 -10.24 7.07
C LYS A 107 9.65 -9.78 6.03
N ALA A 108 9.55 -8.48 5.75
CA ALA A 108 8.58 -7.92 4.81
C ALA A 108 9.04 -7.96 3.33
N GLY A 109 10.33 -8.19 3.06
CA GLY A 109 10.84 -8.24 1.68
C GLY A 109 10.38 -9.49 0.89
N THR A 110 10.07 -9.35 -0.40
CA THR A 110 9.59 -10.35 -1.39
C THR A 110 9.66 -11.84 -1.02
N ARG A 111 8.51 -12.50 -0.82
CA ARG A 111 8.35 -13.87 -0.29
C ARG A 111 8.76 -14.04 1.18
N GLY A 112 9.05 -12.94 1.87
CA GLY A 112 9.32 -12.94 3.30
C GLY A 112 8.05 -13.23 4.10
N GLU A 113 8.19 -13.54 5.38
CA GLU A 113 7.08 -13.87 6.28
C GLU A 113 5.97 -12.81 6.28
N TRP A 114 6.33 -11.53 6.19
CA TRP A 114 5.44 -10.38 6.26
C TRP A 114 5.22 -9.70 4.90
N ASP A 115 5.59 -10.37 3.80
CA ASP A 115 5.24 -9.92 2.44
C ASP A 115 3.76 -10.20 2.16
N LEU A 116 2.90 -9.31 2.64
CA LEU A 116 1.44 -9.43 2.51
C LEU A 116 1.01 -9.45 1.04
N LYS A 117 1.68 -8.68 0.18
CA LYS A 117 1.40 -8.60 -1.26
C LYS A 117 1.48 -9.97 -1.96
N SER A 118 2.41 -10.84 -1.57
CA SER A 118 2.54 -12.17 -2.21
C SER A 118 1.75 -13.28 -1.51
N LYS A 119 1.29 -13.04 -0.28
CA LYS A 119 0.62 -14.04 0.57
C LYS A 119 -0.89 -13.90 0.58
N ILE A 120 -1.41 -12.69 0.39
CA ILE A 120 -2.84 -12.38 0.40
C ILE A 120 -3.23 -12.01 -1.02
N LYS A 121 -4.33 -12.59 -1.49
CA LYS A 121 -4.81 -12.41 -2.87
C LYS A 121 -5.74 -11.21 -3.01
N ASN A 122 -6.63 -11.03 -2.03
CA ASN A 122 -7.72 -10.07 -2.12
C ASN A 122 -7.43 -8.82 -1.28
N GLY A 123 -7.98 -7.69 -1.70
CA GLY A 123 -8.18 -6.55 -0.81
C GLY A 123 -9.26 -6.88 0.21
N SER A 124 -9.17 -6.24 1.38
CA SER A 124 -10.14 -6.42 2.47
C SER A 124 -10.15 -5.18 3.38
N LEU A 125 -10.94 -5.21 4.44
CA LEU A 125 -10.93 -4.16 5.45
C LEU A 125 -9.58 -4.11 6.20
N LEU A 126 -9.03 -2.90 6.27
CA LEU A 126 -7.92 -2.47 7.09
C LEU A 126 -8.39 -1.27 7.93
N TYR A 127 -8.75 -1.53 9.19
CA TYR A 127 -9.25 -0.55 10.16
C TYR A 127 -10.45 0.26 9.64
N GLY A 128 -11.43 -0.45 9.05
CA GLY A 128 -12.68 0.15 8.56
C GLY A 128 -12.60 0.79 7.17
N LYS A 129 -11.46 0.70 6.48
CA LYS A 129 -11.29 1.12 5.08
C LYS A 129 -10.82 -0.05 4.23
N TYR A 130 -11.20 -0.10 2.97
CA TYR A 130 -10.71 -1.13 2.04
C TYR A 130 -9.30 -0.81 1.57
N ALA A 131 -8.41 -1.79 1.67
CA ALA A 131 -7.02 -1.65 1.28
C ALA A 131 -6.60 -2.82 0.39
N SER A 132 -5.57 -2.63 -0.42
CA SER A 132 -4.88 -3.76 -1.06
C SER A 132 -3.93 -4.44 -0.06
N PRO A 133 -3.54 -5.72 -0.29
CA PRO A 133 -2.49 -6.37 0.48
C PRO A 133 -1.18 -5.59 0.54
N ARG A 134 -0.88 -4.84 -0.53
CA ARG A 134 0.32 -4.00 -0.56
C ARG A 134 0.17 -2.79 0.36
N ASP A 135 -0.99 -2.14 0.35
CA ASP A 135 -1.29 -1.03 1.26
C ASP A 135 -1.20 -1.48 2.71
N ALA A 136 -1.72 -2.67 3.05
CA ALA A 136 -1.59 -3.23 4.39
C ALA A 136 -0.12 -3.44 4.81
N GLY A 137 0.72 -3.94 3.91
CA GLY A 137 2.16 -4.07 4.16
C GLY A 137 2.83 -2.70 4.34
N ASN A 138 2.45 -1.71 3.55
CA ASN A 138 2.97 -0.35 3.68
C ASN A 138 2.47 0.34 4.95
N PHE A 139 1.23 0.11 5.34
CA PHE A 139 0.65 0.59 6.59
C PHE A 139 1.40 0.00 7.80
N ALA A 140 1.62 -1.32 7.83
CA ALA A 140 2.39 -1.97 8.89
C ALA A 140 3.81 -1.40 9.00
N ALA A 141 4.45 -1.12 7.86
CA ALA A 141 5.74 -0.45 7.83
C ALA A 141 5.70 0.94 8.47
N GLY A 142 4.64 1.71 8.21
CA GLY A 142 4.41 3.02 8.83
C GLY A 142 4.26 2.93 10.36
N VAL A 143 3.48 1.96 10.85
CA VAL A 143 3.34 1.73 12.30
C VAL A 143 4.67 1.36 12.94
N VAL A 144 5.42 0.43 12.34
CA VAL A 144 6.74 0.01 12.85
C VAL A 144 7.74 1.16 12.83
N ALA A 145 7.76 1.94 11.75
CA ALA A 145 8.62 3.12 11.61
C ALA A 145 8.40 4.15 12.73
N GLU A 146 7.13 4.42 13.05
CA GLU A 146 6.74 5.34 14.11
C GLU A 146 7.13 4.79 15.49
N ASN A 147 6.77 3.54 15.79
CA ASN A 147 7.03 2.93 17.10
C ASN A 147 8.54 2.75 17.38
N SER A 148 9.34 2.48 16.34
CA SER A 148 10.78 2.24 16.51
C SER A 148 11.61 3.53 16.55
N GLY A 149 11.03 4.70 16.29
CA GLY A 149 11.77 5.97 16.15
C GLY A 149 12.83 5.97 15.03
N MET A 150 12.75 5.01 14.10
CA MET A 150 13.71 4.81 13.00
C MET A 150 13.01 4.90 11.64
N GLU A 151 12.12 5.87 11.51
CA GLU A 151 11.42 6.21 10.27
C GLU A 151 12.33 6.24 9.03
N PRO A 152 13.55 6.84 9.07
CA PRO A 152 14.44 6.88 7.91
C PRO A 152 14.90 5.49 7.45
N VAL A 153 15.05 4.51 8.35
CA VAL A 153 15.58 3.18 8.02
C VAL A 153 14.53 2.30 7.36
N VAL A 154 13.27 2.38 7.81
CA VAL A 154 12.16 1.64 7.21
C VAL A 154 11.86 2.18 5.81
N GLN A 155 11.72 3.50 5.67
CA GLN A 155 11.50 4.14 4.36
C GLN A 155 12.67 3.92 3.41
N PHE A 156 13.90 3.95 3.94
CA PHE A 156 15.09 3.58 3.18
C PHE A 156 15.01 2.15 2.64
N GLY A 157 14.55 1.17 3.44
CA GLY A 157 14.41 -0.22 3.00
C GLY A 157 13.52 -0.34 1.77
N TYR A 158 12.39 0.37 1.75
CA TYR A 158 11.47 0.44 0.61
C TYR A 158 12.07 1.18 -0.58
N GLY A 159 12.65 2.36 -0.37
CA GLY A 159 13.32 3.13 -1.42
C GLY A 159 14.48 2.36 -2.06
N ALA A 160 15.30 1.69 -1.25
CA ALA A 160 16.39 0.82 -1.69
C ALA A 160 15.87 -0.38 -2.49
N TYR A 161 14.73 -0.98 -2.10
CA TYR A 161 14.13 -2.09 -2.84
C TYR A 161 13.72 -1.67 -4.25
N ASN A 162 13.06 -0.52 -4.38
CA ASN A 162 12.65 0.04 -5.66
C ASN A 162 13.86 0.46 -6.50
N LEU A 163 14.82 1.20 -5.94
CA LEU A 163 16.06 1.64 -6.63
C LEU A 163 16.90 0.46 -7.14
N THR A 164 16.85 -0.68 -6.46
CA THR A 164 17.63 -1.87 -6.85
C THR A 164 16.89 -2.76 -7.84
N GLY A 165 15.76 -2.29 -8.41
CA GLY A 165 14.98 -3.03 -9.38
C GLY A 165 14.36 -4.29 -8.77
N ASN A 166 13.85 -4.18 -7.54
CA ASN A 166 13.19 -5.27 -6.82
C ASN A 166 14.12 -6.45 -6.45
N SER A 167 15.45 -6.23 -6.41
CA SER A 167 16.45 -7.27 -6.16
C SER A 167 16.84 -7.40 -4.68
N LYS A 168 16.35 -8.45 -4.00
CA LYS A 168 16.59 -8.67 -2.55
C LYS A 168 18.06 -8.65 -2.14
N VAL A 169 18.94 -9.20 -2.97
CA VAL A 169 20.40 -9.25 -2.67
C VAL A 169 21.00 -7.85 -2.72
N LYS A 170 20.65 -7.06 -3.73
CA LYS A 170 21.12 -5.68 -3.87
C LYS A 170 20.51 -4.77 -2.80
N THR A 171 19.22 -4.95 -2.50
CA THR A 171 18.55 -4.24 -1.40
C THR A 171 19.23 -4.58 -0.07
N GLY A 172 19.43 -5.87 0.24
CA GLY A 172 20.08 -6.30 1.47
C GLY A 172 21.50 -5.75 1.62
N LEU A 173 22.31 -5.75 0.56
CA LEU A 173 23.64 -5.12 0.56
C LEU A 173 23.56 -3.61 0.79
N LEU A 174 22.61 -2.93 0.14
CA LEU A 174 22.41 -1.49 0.28
C LEU A 174 21.93 -1.13 1.70
N THR A 175 21.00 -1.90 2.27
CA THR A 175 20.48 -1.74 3.65
C THR A 175 21.49 -2.07 4.71
N VAL A 176 22.28 -3.14 4.55
CA VAL A 176 23.38 -3.44 5.49
C VAL A 176 24.45 -2.35 5.41
N GLY A 177 24.80 -1.89 4.21
CA GLY A 177 25.75 -0.80 4.02
C GLY A 177 25.29 0.50 4.69
N VAL A 178 24.07 0.95 4.44
CA VAL A 178 23.53 2.19 5.04
C VAL A 178 23.24 2.03 6.53
N GLY A 179 22.79 0.85 6.98
CA GLY A 179 22.64 0.54 8.40
C GLY A 179 23.97 0.62 9.15
N PHE A 180 25.05 0.07 8.58
CA PHE A 180 26.40 0.20 9.13
C PHE A 180 26.87 1.66 9.18
N PHE A 181 26.66 2.42 8.09
CA PHE A 181 27.00 3.85 8.07
C PHE A 181 26.16 4.65 9.07
N THR A 182 24.92 4.27 9.34
CA THR A 182 24.06 4.93 10.35
C THR A 182 24.56 4.68 11.77
N ILE A 183 25.09 3.49 12.04
CA ILE A 183 25.71 3.19 13.34
C ILE A 183 27.07 3.89 13.47
N ALA A 184 27.90 3.84 12.43
CA ALA A 184 29.26 4.39 12.45
C ALA A 184 29.30 5.94 12.35
N ASN A 185 28.35 6.53 11.63
CA ASN A 185 28.18 7.97 11.47
C ASN A 185 26.69 8.30 11.29
N PRO A 186 25.97 8.54 12.40
CA PRO A 186 24.52 8.73 12.38
C PRO A 186 24.05 9.83 11.43
N ILE A 187 24.79 10.93 11.30
CA ILE A 187 24.42 12.06 10.44
C ILE A 187 24.49 11.66 8.96
N LEU A 188 25.62 11.07 8.53
CA LEU A 188 25.81 10.63 7.15
C LEU A 188 24.92 9.46 6.76
N GLY A 189 24.76 8.48 7.66
CA GLY A 189 23.89 7.33 7.44
C GLY A 189 22.43 7.75 7.33
N THR A 190 21.94 8.61 8.22
CA THR A 190 20.57 9.14 8.16
C THR A 190 20.36 10.00 6.92
N GLY A 191 21.34 10.83 6.54
CA GLY A 191 21.27 11.63 5.29
C GLY A 191 21.20 10.76 4.03
N THR A 192 21.97 9.68 3.98
CA THR A 192 21.94 8.70 2.88
C THR A 192 20.61 7.93 2.87
N ALA A 193 20.09 7.60 4.05
CA ALA A 193 18.81 6.93 4.21
C ALA A 193 17.65 7.77 3.65
N LEU A 194 17.63 9.06 4.01
CA LEU A 194 16.64 10.03 3.56
C LEU A 194 16.69 10.27 2.04
N LEU A 195 17.89 10.33 1.44
CA LEU A 195 18.02 10.48 -0.01
C LEU A 195 17.43 9.26 -0.73
N ILE A 196 17.76 8.05 -0.29
CA ILE A 196 17.28 6.83 -0.96
C ILE A 196 15.78 6.61 -0.76
N SER A 197 15.21 6.98 0.40
CA SER A 197 13.75 7.05 0.56
C SER A 197 13.13 8.04 -0.44
N LYS A 198 13.63 9.28 -0.49
CA LYS A 198 13.06 10.34 -1.34
C LYS A 198 13.08 10.01 -2.84
N TYR A 199 14.12 9.34 -3.32
CA TYR A 199 14.29 9.01 -4.74
C TYR A 199 13.78 7.61 -5.12
N GLY A 200 13.55 6.72 -4.16
CA GLY A 200 13.11 5.36 -4.41
C GLY A 200 11.64 5.08 -4.09
N GLU A 201 11.00 5.88 -3.24
CA GLU A 201 9.65 5.59 -2.76
C GLU A 201 8.57 6.15 -3.70
N ASP A 202 7.63 5.30 -4.09
CA ASP A 202 6.50 5.69 -4.94
C ASP A 202 5.43 6.41 -4.11
N LYS A 203 4.74 7.42 -4.68
CA LYS A 203 3.65 8.17 -4.03
C LYS A 203 2.57 7.25 -3.45
N LEU A 204 2.32 6.10 -4.07
CA LEU A 204 1.40 5.06 -3.62
C LEU A 204 1.84 4.45 -2.30
N THR A 205 3.12 4.10 -2.22
CA THR A 205 3.72 3.45 -1.06
C THR A 205 3.76 4.40 0.12
N GLN A 206 4.13 5.65 -0.13
CA GLN A 206 4.25 6.68 0.89
C GLN A 206 2.92 6.98 1.60
N ARG A 207 1.79 7.04 0.87
CA ARG A 207 0.48 7.34 1.46
C ARG A 207 0.06 6.31 2.51
N SER A 208 0.18 5.02 2.19
CA SER A 208 -0.14 3.95 3.15
C SER A 208 0.79 3.97 4.37
N ILE A 209 2.08 4.25 4.16
CA ILE A 209 3.06 4.42 5.25
C ILE A 209 2.68 5.59 6.15
N ASP A 210 2.34 6.75 5.60
CA ASP A 210 2.00 7.94 6.38
C ASP A 210 0.68 7.77 7.15
N ILE A 211 -0.28 7.05 6.57
CA ILE A 211 -1.51 6.65 7.28
C ILE A 211 -1.17 5.72 8.45
N GLY A 212 -0.29 4.73 8.24
CA GLY A 212 0.17 3.83 9.29
C GLY A 212 0.86 4.56 10.46
N LYS A 213 1.76 5.51 10.16
CA LYS A 213 2.38 6.37 11.19
C LYS A 213 1.36 7.16 11.98
N SER A 214 0.41 7.79 11.27
CA SER A 214 -0.65 8.58 11.90
C SER A 214 -1.54 7.71 12.80
N HIS A 215 -1.83 6.48 12.37
CA HIS A 215 -2.55 5.52 13.18
C HIS A 215 -1.79 5.14 14.46
N ALA A 216 -0.48 4.91 14.39
CA ALA A 216 0.34 4.63 15.57
C ALA A 216 0.32 5.80 16.57
N ARG A 217 0.50 7.04 16.09
CA ARG A 217 0.45 8.26 16.94
C ARG A 217 -0.87 8.45 17.66
N ASN A 218 -1.99 8.13 17.01
CA ASN A 218 -3.32 8.33 17.56
C ASN A 218 -3.75 7.24 18.56
N ASN A 219 -3.02 6.12 18.63
CA ASN A 219 -3.30 4.98 19.51
C ASN A 219 -2.24 4.80 20.62
N GLN A 220 -1.35 5.79 20.81
CA GLN A 220 -0.46 5.92 21.97
C GLN A 220 -1.11 6.75 23.07
#